data_AF-A0A1R4GU09-F1
#
_entry.id   AF-A0A1R4GU09-F1
#
_cell.length_a   1.000
_cell.length_b   1.000
_cell.length_c   1.000
_cell.angle_alpha   90.00
_cell.angle_beta   90.00
_cell.angle_gamma   90.00
#
_symmetry.space_group_name_H-M   'P 1'
#
loop_
_entity.id
_entity.type
_entity.pdbx_description
1 polymer ?
#
loop_
_entity_poly.entity_id
_entity_poly.type
_entity_poly.pdbx_seq_one_letter_code
_entity_poly.pdbx_strand_id
1 'polypeptide(L)'
;MSTKRIFAGDPRFRLSIHRPRVAVLGGVALFCLIAIILAALNFDALVVWARENAGDGRRQGPGYLVMAAFAVPGVLGFFFGFAALAGRFRITTAAGHRLKLAGNSRVAAGPGAVEQIRQDFGSGDPGRFMRWMKSTVREGGVLISVYRDVENGEGYVTLAVDKHRGEPLPVIALPAAAAEPLYSAHDAPA
;
A
#
# COMPACT_ATOMS: atom_id res chain seq x y z
N MET A 1 2.19 -7.27 11.79
CA MET A 1 1.89 -8.51 11.03
C MET A 1 1.47 -8.09 9.62
N SER A 2 2.00 -8.70 8.55
CA SER A 2 1.64 -8.25 7.18
C SER A 2 0.26 -8.79 6.80
N THR A 3 -0.64 -7.92 6.33
CA THR A 3 -2.00 -8.23 5.82
C THR A 3 -2.02 -9.44 4.89
N LYS A 4 -0.92 -9.69 4.18
CA LYS A 4 -0.73 -10.83 3.28
C LYS A 4 -0.89 -12.19 3.97
N ARG A 5 -0.40 -12.34 5.21
CA ARG A 5 -0.49 -13.62 5.93
C ARG A 5 -1.91 -13.94 6.38
N ILE A 6 -2.75 -12.92 6.56
CA ILE A 6 -4.13 -13.10 7.02
C ILE A 6 -4.99 -13.71 5.91
N PHE A 7 -4.85 -13.21 4.68
CA PHE A 7 -5.63 -13.68 3.53
C PHE A 7 -5.04 -14.90 2.82
N ALA A 8 -3.75 -15.19 2.99
CA ALA A 8 -3.10 -16.32 2.29
C ALA A 8 -3.53 -17.71 2.79
N GLY A 9 -4.12 -17.80 4.00
CA GLY A 9 -4.57 -19.07 4.59
C GLY A 9 -6.04 -19.42 4.34
N ASP A 10 -6.82 -18.53 3.74
CA ASP A 10 -8.26 -18.73 3.56
C ASP A 10 -8.59 -18.99 2.07
N PRO A 11 -9.23 -20.13 1.72
CA PRO A 11 -9.51 -20.52 0.34
C PRO A 11 -10.45 -19.56 -0.39
N ARG A 12 -11.18 -18.70 0.33
CA ARG A 12 -12.08 -17.69 -0.25
C ARG A 12 -11.34 -16.51 -0.86
N PHE A 13 -10.03 -16.37 -0.64
CA PHE A 13 -9.27 -15.25 -1.15
C PHE A 13 -8.09 -15.70 -2.01
N ARG A 14 -7.84 -14.93 -3.07
CA ARG A 14 -6.66 -15.07 -3.89
C ARG A 14 -5.82 -13.81 -3.78
N LEU A 15 -4.55 -14.02 -3.46
CA LEU A 15 -3.58 -12.95 -3.39
C LEU A 15 -3.01 -12.73 -4.78
N SER A 16 -3.57 -11.77 -5.52
CA SER A 16 -3.09 -11.44 -6.85
C SER A 16 -2.00 -10.36 -6.76
N ILE A 17 -0.84 -10.66 -7.34
CA ILE A 17 0.21 -9.65 -7.49
C ILE A 17 -0.21 -8.75 -8.64
N HIS A 18 -0.82 -7.61 -8.32
CA HIS A 18 -1.01 -6.57 -9.33
C HIS A 18 0.37 -6.07 -9.69
N ARG A 19 0.85 -6.51 -10.85
CA ARG A 19 2.10 -6.06 -11.45
C ARG A 19 1.73 -4.91 -12.38
N PRO A 20 1.81 -3.63 -11.98
CA PRO A 20 1.84 -2.52 -12.94
C PRO A 20 3.19 -2.52 -13.68
N ARG A 21 3.69 -3.70 -14.08
CA ARG A 21 5.01 -3.88 -14.68
C ARG A 21 5.11 -3.06 -15.95
N VAL A 22 4.05 -2.98 -16.74
CA VAL A 22 4.05 -2.22 -18.00
C VAL A 22 4.17 -0.73 -17.75
N ALA A 23 3.40 -0.15 -16.82
CA ALA A 23 3.47 1.28 -16.51
C ALA A 23 4.82 1.66 -15.86
N VAL A 24 5.34 0.79 -14.99
CA VAL A 24 6.64 1.01 -14.33
C VAL A 24 7.80 0.86 -15.31
N LEU A 25 7.81 -0.21 -16.12
CA LEU A 25 8.84 -0.40 -17.14
C LEU A 25 8.78 0.68 -18.22
N GLY A 26 7.58 1.10 -18.62
CA GLY A 26 7.37 2.22 -19.54
C GLY A 26 7.87 3.54 -18.98
N GLY A 27 7.58 3.84 -17.71
CA GLY A 27 8.10 5.02 -17.02
C GLY A 27 9.63 5.00 -16.93
N VAL A 28 10.22 3.89 -16.50
CA VAL A 28 11.69 3.73 -16.43
C VAL A 28 12.33 3.90 -17.81
N ALA A 29 11.79 3.27 -18.85
CA ALA A 29 12.30 3.40 -20.22
C ALA A 29 12.24 4.84 -20.73
N LEU A 30 11.13 5.55 -20.49
CA LEU A 30 10.97 6.95 -20.89
C LEU A 30 11.96 7.86 -20.15
N PHE A 31 12.21 7.64 -18.86
CA PHE A 31 13.19 8.41 -18.10
C PHE A 31 14.63 8.15 -18.54
N CYS A 32 14.99 6.89 -18.84
CA CYS A 32 16.28 6.57 -19.45
C CYS A 32 16.44 7.30 -20.78
N LEU A 33 15.41 7.36 -21.62
CA LEU A 33 15.43 8.08 -22.89
C LEU A 33 15.67 9.59 -22.68
N ILE A 34 14.95 10.21 -21.74
CA ILE A 34 15.12 11.63 -21.41
C ILE A 34 16.54 11.92 -20.91
N ALA A 35 17.10 11.07 -20.05
CA ALA A 35 18.46 11.20 -19.57
C ALA A 35 19.50 11.11 -20.70
N ILE A 36 19.31 10.18 -21.64
CA ILE A 36 20.16 10.04 -22.83
C ILE A 36 20.07 11.27 -23.72
N ILE A 37 18.87 11.81 -23.98
CA ILE A 37 18.66 13.01 -24.79
C ILE A 37 19.33 14.22 -24.13
N LEU A 38 19.16 14.41 -22.81
CA LEU A 38 19.82 15.49 -22.09
C LEU A 38 21.34 15.35 -22.11
N ALA A 39 21.86 14.14 -21.95
CA ALA A 39 23.30 13.88 -22.06
C ALA A 39 23.83 14.20 -23.47
N ALA A 40 23.09 13.83 -24.52
CA ALA A 40 23.45 14.09 -25.91
C ALA A 40 23.40 15.60 -26.25
N LEU A 41 22.35 16.32 -25.84
CA LEU A 41 22.22 17.75 -26.07
C LEU A 41 23.27 18.58 -25.35
N ASN A 42 23.72 18.11 -24.18
CA ASN A 42 24.76 18.77 -23.40
C ASN A 42 26.15 18.20 -23.69
N PHE A 43 26.29 17.24 -24.61
CA PHE A 43 27.57 16.57 -24.88
C PHE A 43 28.59 17.56 -25.45
N ASP A 44 28.16 18.45 -26.35
CA ASP A 44 29.02 19.51 -26.90
C ASP A 44 29.50 20.48 -25.82
N ALA A 45 28.61 20.89 -24.91
CA ALA A 45 28.98 21.74 -23.77
C ALA A 45 29.95 21.03 -22.81
N LEU A 46 29.80 19.71 -22.63
CA LEU A 46 30.70 18.87 -21.83
C LEU A 46 32.08 18.71 -22.49
N VAL A 47 32.12 18.54 -23.81
CA VAL A 47 33.35 18.41 -24.60
C VAL A 47 34.12 19.73 -24.65
N VAL A 48 33.43 20.85 -24.86
CA VAL A 48 34.01 22.20 -24.82
C VAL A 48 34.57 22.49 -23.43
N TRP A 49 33.78 22.25 -22.38
CA TRP A 49 34.23 22.42 -20.99
C TRP A 49 35.44 21.52 -20.65
N ALA A 50 35.46 20.27 -21.10
CA ALA A 50 36.56 19.34 -20.85
C ALA A 50 37.85 19.75 -21.59
N ARG A 51 37.73 20.33 -22.78
CA ARG A 51 38.88 20.88 -23.54
C ARG A 51 39.43 22.15 -22.90
N GLU A 52 38.57 23.02 -22.40
CA GLU A 52 38.96 24.29 -21.78
C GLU A 52 39.58 24.09 -20.38
N ASN A 53 39.11 23.10 -19.61
CA ASN A 53 39.60 22.87 -18.23
C ASN A 53 40.73 21.84 -18.11
N ALA A 54 41.16 21.21 -19.20
CA ALA A 54 42.30 20.29 -19.18
C ALA A 54 43.65 21.01 -18.92
N GLY A 55 43.72 22.34 -19.03
CA GLY A 55 44.96 23.11 -18.88
C GLY A 55 45.08 24.02 -17.64
N ASP A 56 43.98 24.50 -17.05
CA ASP A 56 44.03 25.76 -16.28
C ASP A 56 43.91 25.66 -14.74
N GLY A 57 43.85 24.46 -14.15
CA GLY A 57 43.90 24.27 -12.68
C GLY A 57 42.75 24.93 -11.87
N ARG A 58 41.84 25.68 -12.51
CA ARG A 58 40.65 26.27 -11.89
C ARG A 58 39.59 25.20 -11.67
N ARG A 59 39.39 24.83 -10.40
CA ARG A 59 38.41 23.84 -9.93
C ARG A 59 36.98 24.39 -9.83
N GLN A 60 36.50 25.16 -10.81
CA GLN A 60 35.07 25.46 -10.91
C GLN A 60 34.45 24.39 -11.80
N GLY A 61 33.98 23.31 -11.16
CA GLY A 61 33.32 22.20 -11.84
C GLY A 61 32.07 22.67 -12.60
N PRO A 62 31.50 21.84 -13.48
CA PRO A 62 30.31 22.14 -14.29
C PRO A 62 29.02 22.14 -13.43
N GLY A 63 29.12 22.67 -12.20
CA GLY A 63 28.85 21.98 -10.94
C GLY A 63 27.39 21.75 -10.59
N TYR A 64 26.47 22.23 -11.41
CA TYR A 64 25.04 22.10 -11.17
C TYR A 64 24.28 21.49 -12.34
N LEU A 65 24.66 21.77 -13.60
CA LEU A 65 23.97 21.22 -14.78
C LEU A 65 24.23 19.73 -14.95
N VAL A 66 25.49 19.31 -14.83
CA VAL A 66 25.85 17.89 -14.92
C VAL A 66 25.31 17.12 -13.70
N MET A 67 25.43 17.68 -12.50
CA MET A 67 24.85 17.08 -11.29
C MET A 67 23.33 16.96 -11.38
N ALA A 68 22.62 17.99 -11.86
CA ALA A 68 21.17 17.92 -12.04
C ALA A 68 20.76 16.90 -13.11
N ALA A 69 21.50 16.78 -14.21
CA ALA A 69 21.23 15.82 -15.28
C ALA A 69 21.30 14.36 -14.82
N PHE A 70 22.11 14.04 -13.81
CA PHE A 70 22.21 12.69 -13.24
C PHE A 70 21.37 12.50 -11.95
N ALA A 71 21.29 13.53 -11.10
CA ALA A 71 20.56 13.44 -9.84
C ALA A 71 19.04 13.40 -10.05
N VAL A 72 18.50 14.18 -11.00
CA VAL A 72 17.05 14.24 -11.23
C VAL A 72 16.49 12.88 -11.73
N PRO A 73 17.09 12.20 -12.73
CA PRO A 73 16.65 10.87 -13.12
C PRO A 73 16.84 9.83 -12.02
N GLY A 74 17.92 9.93 -11.22
CA GLY A 74 18.18 9.03 -10.10
C GLY A 74 17.13 9.13 -9.00
N VAL A 75 16.78 10.36 -8.59
CA VAL A 75 15.75 10.62 -7.58
C VAL A 75 14.37 10.20 -8.09
N LEU A 76 14.02 10.56 -9.33
CA LEU A 76 12.74 10.15 -9.91
C LEU A 76 12.66 8.63 -10.08
N GLY A 77 13.71 7.98 -10.58
CA GLY A 77 13.81 6.53 -10.69
C GLY A 77 13.64 5.82 -9.35
N PHE A 78 14.19 6.38 -8.27
CA PHE A 78 13.97 5.90 -6.91
C PHE A 78 12.50 6.02 -6.50
N PHE A 79 11.84 7.17 -6.70
CA PHE A 79 10.42 7.35 -6.35
C PHE A 79 9.51 6.41 -7.14
N PHE A 80 9.74 6.23 -8.45
CA PHE A 80 8.94 5.31 -9.28
C PHE A 80 9.22 3.85 -8.95
N GLY A 81 10.47 3.47 -8.68
CA GLY A 81 10.84 2.14 -8.23
C GLY A 81 10.23 1.80 -6.87
N PHE A 82 10.23 2.76 -5.95
CA PHE A 82 9.59 2.62 -4.64
C PHE A 82 8.07 2.50 -4.77
N ALA A 83 7.42 3.36 -5.57
CA ALA A 83 5.98 3.28 -5.84
C ALA A 83 5.58 1.95 -6.49
N ALA A 84 6.42 1.42 -7.39
CA ALA A 84 6.24 0.11 -8.01
C ALA A 84 6.31 -1.05 -7.00
N LEU A 85 7.16 -0.94 -5.98
CA LEU A 85 7.23 -1.92 -4.90
C LEU A 85 6.07 -1.77 -3.90
N ALA A 86 5.63 -0.54 -3.63
CA ALA A 86 4.59 -0.24 -2.64
C ALA A 86 3.20 -0.76 -3.05
N GLY A 87 2.87 -0.79 -4.35
CA GLY A 87 1.55 -1.22 -4.86
C GLY A 87 1.37 -2.72 -5.15
N ARG A 88 2.30 -3.58 -4.73
CA ARG A 88 2.53 -4.90 -5.35
C ARG A 88 1.45 -5.97 -5.10
N PHE A 89 0.49 -5.76 -4.20
CA PHE A 89 -0.46 -6.81 -3.82
C PHE A 89 -1.89 -6.28 -3.77
N ARG A 90 -2.76 -6.88 -4.57
CA ARG A 90 -4.21 -6.67 -4.50
C ARG A 90 -4.80 -7.93 -3.88
N ILE A 91 -5.63 -7.75 -2.87
CA ILE A 91 -6.39 -8.85 -2.28
C ILE A 91 -7.69 -8.94 -3.07
N THR A 92 -7.95 -10.11 -3.62
CA THR A 92 -9.15 -10.42 -4.39
C THR A 92 -9.85 -11.62 -3.77
N THR A 93 -11.17 -11.73 -3.91
CA THR A 93 -11.89 -12.97 -3.58
C THR A 93 -11.50 -14.09 -4.55
N ALA A 94 -11.86 -15.33 -4.25
CA ALA A 94 -11.64 -16.47 -5.13
C ALA A 94 -12.36 -16.32 -6.48
N ALA A 95 -13.48 -15.59 -6.50
CA ALA A 95 -14.22 -15.19 -7.68
C ALA A 95 -13.56 -14.05 -8.48
N GLY A 96 -12.52 -13.42 -7.92
CA GLY A 96 -11.77 -12.33 -8.58
C GLY A 96 -12.26 -10.92 -8.22
N HIS A 97 -13.22 -10.77 -7.31
CA HIS A 97 -13.75 -9.48 -6.88
C HIS A 97 -12.73 -8.70 -6.08
N ARG A 98 -12.75 -7.38 -6.20
CA ARG A 98 -11.77 -6.51 -5.56
C ARG A 98 -12.22 -6.22 -4.13
N LEU A 99 -11.30 -6.42 -3.18
CA LEU A 99 -11.48 -5.95 -1.83
C LEU A 99 -10.96 -4.52 -1.67
N LYS A 100 -11.80 -3.63 -1.14
CA LYS A 100 -11.42 -2.28 -0.70
C LYS A 100 -11.45 -2.24 0.81
N LEU A 101 -10.43 -1.65 1.44
CA LEU A 101 -10.48 -1.37 2.87
C LEU A 101 -11.55 -0.30 3.12
N ALA A 102 -12.55 -0.64 3.93
CA ALA A 102 -13.64 0.26 4.30
C ALA A 102 -13.40 0.94 5.65
N GLY A 103 -12.73 0.25 6.58
CA GLY A 103 -12.55 0.76 7.93
C GLY A 103 -11.48 0.05 8.72
N ASN A 104 -10.86 0.77 9.65
CA ASN A 104 -9.94 0.22 10.63
C ASN A 104 -10.28 0.75 12.01
N SER A 105 -10.27 -0.12 13.00
CA SER A 105 -10.42 0.21 14.41
C SER A 105 -9.36 -0.51 15.23
N ARG A 106 -8.97 0.07 16.36
CA ARG A 106 -8.01 -0.56 17.28
C ARG A 106 -8.59 -0.55 18.69
N VAL A 107 -8.77 -1.75 19.22
CA VAL A 107 -9.35 -1.99 20.55
C VAL A 107 -8.29 -2.54 21.51
N ALA A 108 -8.40 -2.19 22.79
CA ALA A 108 -7.48 -2.68 23.81
C ALA A 108 -7.47 -4.21 23.86
N ALA A 109 -6.28 -4.82 23.96
CA ALA A 109 -6.12 -6.26 24.04
C ALA A 109 -6.37 -6.73 25.49
N GLY A 110 -7.63 -6.95 25.84
CA GLY A 110 -8.01 -7.61 27.08
C GLY A 110 -8.02 -9.14 26.96
N PRO A 111 -7.95 -9.88 28.08
CA PRO A 111 -8.17 -11.33 28.07
C PRO A 111 -9.56 -11.65 27.50
N GLY A 112 -9.61 -12.49 26.47
CA GLY A 112 -10.88 -12.86 25.80
C GLY A 112 -11.41 -11.85 24.78
N ALA A 113 -10.79 -10.67 24.61
CA ALA A 113 -11.29 -9.63 23.70
C ALA A 113 -11.41 -10.14 22.24
N VAL A 114 -10.41 -10.88 21.76
CA VAL A 114 -10.42 -11.47 20.41
C VAL A 114 -11.63 -12.40 20.21
N GLU A 115 -11.90 -13.26 21.19
CA GLU A 115 -12.99 -14.23 21.11
C GLU A 115 -14.35 -13.53 21.17
N GLN A 116 -14.48 -12.52 22.02
CA GLN A 116 -15.71 -11.72 22.10
C GLN A 116 -15.98 -10.96 20.80
N ILE A 117 -14.95 -10.31 20.24
CA ILE A 117 -15.05 -9.64 18.93
C ILE A 117 -15.44 -10.66 17.86
N ARG A 118 -14.82 -11.86 17.86
CA ARG A 118 -15.15 -12.93 16.91
C ARG A 118 -16.61 -13.37 17.04
N GLN A 119 -17.13 -13.53 18.24
CA GLN A 119 -18.53 -13.88 18.49
C GLN A 119 -19.48 -12.77 18.06
N ASP A 120 -19.15 -11.51 18.35
CA ASP A 120 -19.98 -10.37 17.97
C ASP A 120 -20.07 -10.22 16.45
N PHE A 121 -18.93 -10.31 15.73
CA PHE A 121 -18.94 -10.31 14.26
C PHE A 121 -19.57 -11.58 13.68
N GLY A 122 -19.37 -12.74 14.30
CA GLY A 122 -19.98 -14.01 13.89
C GLY A 122 -21.50 -14.05 14.08
N SER A 123 -22.05 -13.22 14.97
CA SER A 123 -23.50 -13.09 15.16
C SER A 123 -24.21 -12.41 13.99
N GLY A 124 -23.48 -11.65 13.17
CA GLY A 124 -24.04 -10.86 12.08
C GLY A 124 -24.90 -9.65 12.50
N ASP A 125 -25.01 -9.35 13.81
CA ASP A 125 -25.77 -8.22 14.34
C ASP A 125 -24.93 -6.91 14.29
N PRO A 126 -25.34 -5.91 13.48
CA PRO A 126 -24.64 -4.63 13.41
C PRO A 126 -24.53 -3.88 14.72
N GLY A 127 -25.53 -3.98 15.60
CA GLY A 127 -25.51 -3.29 16.88
C GLY A 127 -24.37 -3.76 17.79
N ARG A 128 -23.92 -5.01 17.65
CA ARG A 128 -22.85 -5.60 18.46
C ARG A 128 -21.49 -5.20 17.94
N PHE A 129 -21.22 -5.41 16.66
CA PHE A 129 -19.88 -5.14 16.13
C PHE A 129 -19.58 -3.65 15.92
N MET A 130 -20.59 -2.79 15.75
CA MET A 130 -20.39 -1.34 15.64
C MET A 130 -19.76 -0.71 16.89
N ARG A 131 -19.91 -1.36 18.06
CA ARG A 131 -19.28 -0.93 19.31
C ARG A 131 -17.75 -1.00 19.21
N TRP A 132 -17.24 -2.03 18.54
CA TRP A 132 -15.81 -2.23 18.35
C TRP A 132 -15.21 -1.29 17.32
N MET A 133 -16.00 -0.78 16.37
CA MET A 133 -15.55 0.15 15.34
C MET A 133 -15.34 1.59 15.82
N LYS A 134 -15.75 1.92 17.04
CA LYS A 134 -15.56 3.24 17.64
C LYS A 134 -14.21 3.42 18.34
N SER A 135 -13.42 2.35 18.54
CA SER A 135 -12.22 2.39 19.37
C SER A 135 -10.96 2.74 18.58
N THR A 136 -10.16 3.68 19.09
CA THR A 136 -8.91 4.13 18.49
C THR A 136 -7.83 4.30 19.57
N VAL A 137 -7.55 3.21 20.29
CA VAL A 137 -6.44 3.15 21.25
C VAL A 137 -5.12 3.41 20.53
N ARG A 138 -4.25 4.26 21.09
CA ARG A 138 -2.99 4.68 20.43
C ARG A 138 -1.92 3.57 20.39
N GLU A 139 -1.81 2.74 21.42
CA GLU A 139 -0.77 1.70 21.50
C GLU A 139 -1.27 0.38 22.10
N GLY A 140 -0.85 -0.74 21.48
CA GLY A 140 -1.27 -2.09 21.86
C GLY A 140 -2.74 -2.35 21.52
N GLY A 141 -3.07 -3.58 21.12
CA GLY A 141 -4.47 -3.93 20.87
C GLY A 141 -4.73 -4.93 19.77
N VAL A 142 -6.01 -5.19 19.55
CA VAL A 142 -6.53 -5.91 18.39
C VAL A 142 -6.88 -4.89 17.32
N LEU A 143 -6.18 -4.96 16.19
CA LEU A 143 -6.54 -4.26 14.97
C LEU A 143 -7.68 -5.01 14.30
N ILE A 144 -8.77 -4.28 14.06
CA ILE A 144 -9.94 -4.75 13.34
C ILE A 144 -9.91 -4.04 11.99
N SER A 145 -9.77 -4.79 10.92
CA SER A 145 -9.81 -4.26 9.55
C SER A 145 -11.02 -4.83 8.82
N VAL A 146 -11.87 -3.93 8.31
CA VAL A 146 -13.07 -4.24 7.55
C VAL A 146 -12.80 -3.96 6.08
N TYR A 147 -13.03 -4.97 5.25
CA TYR A 147 -12.93 -4.91 3.80
C TYR A 147 -14.31 -5.07 3.18
N ARG A 148 -14.55 -4.34 2.11
CA ARG A 148 -15.74 -4.43 1.28
C ARG A 148 -15.38 -5.12 -0.04
N ASP A 149 -16.16 -6.12 -0.40
CA ASP A 149 -16.27 -6.58 -1.78
C ASP A 149 -16.94 -5.47 -2.61
N VAL A 150 -16.21 -4.90 -3.56
CA VAL A 150 -16.70 -3.75 -4.34
C VAL A 150 -17.86 -4.15 -5.25
N GLU A 151 -17.88 -5.39 -5.69
CA GLU A 151 -18.82 -5.92 -6.67
C GLU A 151 -20.11 -6.38 -6.00
N ASN A 152 -20.02 -7.12 -4.89
CA ASN A 152 -21.19 -7.72 -4.22
C ASN A 152 -21.61 -7.04 -2.92
N GLY A 153 -20.82 -6.09 -2.41
CA GLY A 153 -21.10 -5.41 -1.14
C GLY A 153 -20.87 -6.26 0.11
N GLU A 154 -20.44 -7.52 -0.02
CA GLU A 154 -20.10 -8.37 1.12
C GLU A 154 -18.98 -7.78 1.97
N GLY A 155 -19.05 -7.99 3.28
CA GLY A 155 -18.06 -7.52 4.23
C GLY A 155 -17.11 -8.64 4.65
N TYR A 156 -15.84 -8.32 4.79
CA TYR A 156 -14.83 -9.23 5.31
C TYR A 156 -14.07 -8.57 6.44
N VAL A 157 -14.11 -9.19 7.61
CA VAL A 157 -13.49 -8.66 8.82
C VAL A 157 -12.28 -9.51 9.18
N THR A 158 -11.18 -8.82 9.43
CA THR A 158 -9.93 -9.43 9.87
C THR A 158 -9.54 -8.87 11.22
N LEU A 159 -9.00 -9.75 12.06
CA LEU A 159 -8.52 -9.42 13.39
C LEU A 159 -7.01 -9.68 13.43
N ALA A 160 -6.24 -8.70 13.91
CA ALA A 160 -4.80 -8.83 14.09
C ALA A 160 -4.38 -8.26 15.44
N VAL A 161 -3.83 -9.11 16.32
CA VAL A 161 -3.28 -8.66 17.60
C VAL A 161 -1.89 -8.05 17.37
N ASP A 162 -1.67 -6.83 17.87
CA ASP A 162 -0.40 -6.12 17.65
C ASP A 162 0.75 -6.75 18.44
N LYS A 163 1.96 -6.67 17.84
CA LYS A 163 3.25 -7.22 18.29
C LYS A 163 3.31 -8.75 18.50
N HIS A 164 3.61 -9.45 17.40
CA HIS A 164 4.32 -10.75 17.34
C HIS A 164 3.67 -11.94 18.08
N ARG A 165 3.30 -12.97 17.28
CA ARG A 165 2.86 -14.34 17.67
C ARG A 165 1.34 -14.52 17.72
N GLY A 166 0.78 -14.71 16.53
CA GLY A 166 -0.50 -15.38 16.38
C GLY A 166 -0.58 -15.94 14.97
N GLU A 167 -1.18 -17.12 14.83
CA GLU A 167 -1.70 -17.55 13.54
C GLU A 167 -2.68 -16.48 13.03
N PRO A 168 -2.75 -16.26 11.71
CA PRO A 168 -3.76 -15.38 11.15
C PRO A 168 -5.14 -15.83 11.64
N LEU A 169 -5.86 -14.92 12.31
CA LEU A 169 -7.23 -15.21 12.71
C LEU A 169 -8.09 -15.37 11.46
N PRO A 170 -9.05 -16.31 11.46
CA PRO A 170 -9.89 -16.57 10.30
C PRO A 170 -10.67 -15.32 9.90
N VAL A 171 -10.83 -15.13 8.59
CA VAL A 171 -11.61 -14.02 8.06
C VAL A 171 -13.09 -14.28 8.34
N ILE A 172 -13.77 -13.30 8.95
CA ILE A 172 -15.20 -13.39 9.21
C ILE A 172 -15.92 -12.74 8.02
N ALA A 173 -16.73 -13.53 7.31
CA ALA A 173 -17.56 -13.01 6.22
C ALA A 173 -18.87 -12.49 6.80
N LEU A 174 -19.27 -11.30 6.38
CA LEU A 174 -20.52 -10.66 6.72
C LEU A 174 -21.38 -10.55 5.46
N PRO A 175 -22.66 -10.94 5.52
CA PRO A 175 -23.61 -10.66 4.45
C PRO A 175 -23.66 -9.17 4.15
N ALA A 176 -23.95 -8.79 2.89
CA ALA A 176 -23.99 -7.39 2.47
C ALA A 176 -24.88 -6.51 3.37
N ALA A 177 -26.06 -7.01 3.76
CA ALA A 177 -27.00 -6.29 4.64
C ALA A 177 -26.42 -6.02 6.05
N ALA A 178 -25.61 -6.94 6.59
CA ALA A 178 -24.93 -6.72 7.85
C ALA A 178 -23.71 -5.79 7.68
N ALA A 179 -23.04 -5.83 6.54
CA ALA A 179 -21.83 -5.03 6.31
C ALA A 179 -22.11 -3.56 5.95
N GLU A 180 -23.27 -3.26 5.38
CA GLU A 180 -23.65 -1.90 4.92
C GLU A 180 -23.50 -0.80 5.99
N PRO A 181 -23.91 -1.00 7.26
CA PRO A 181 -23.70 0.00 8.31
C PRO A 181 -22.23 0.29 8.60
N LEU A 182 -21.32 -0.67 8.41
CA LEU A 182 -19.87 -0.48 8.60
C LEU A 182 -19.29 0.45 7.54
N TYR A 183 -19.80 0.39 6.31
CA TYR A 183 -19.35 1.23 5.22
C TYR A 183 -19.85 2.66 5.41
N SER A 184 -21.14 2.80 5.72
CA SER A 184 -21.79 4.09 5.91
C SER A 184 -21.16 4.90 7.04
N ALA A 185 -20.73 4.24 8.12
CA ALA A 185 -20.06 4.89 9.24
C ALA A 185 -18.64 5.41 8.91
N HIS A 186 -18.02 4.92 7.84
CA HIS A 186 -16.65 5.31 7.44
C HIS A 186 -16.59 6.13 6.15
N ASP A 187 -17.60 6.04 5.29
CA ASP A 187 -17.73 6.87 4.10
C ASP A 187 -18.38 8.25 4.41
N ALA A 188 -18.89 8.45 5.64
CA ALA A 188 -19.41 9.75 6.08
C ALA A 188 -18.27 10.79 6.17
N PRO A 189 -18.41 11.97 5.53
CA PRO A 189 -17.42 13.03 5.66
C PRO A 189 -17.35 13.48 7.13
N ALA A 190 -16.12 13.57 7.64
CA ALA A 190 -15.81 14.05 8.98
C ALA A 190 -16.13 15.54 9.16
#